data_AF-A0A7X0RUT8-F1
#
_entry.id   AF-A0A7X0RUT8-F1
#
_cell.length_a   1.000
_cell.length_b   1.000
_cell.length_c   1.000
_cell.angle_alpha   90.00
_cell.angle_beta   90.00
_cell.angle_gamma   90.00
#
_symmetry.space_group_name_H-M   'P 1'
#
loop_
_entity.id
_entity.type
_entity.pdbx_description
1 polymer ?
#
loop_
_entity_poly.entity_id
_entity_poly.type
_entity_poly.pdbx_seq_one_letter_code
_entity_poly.pdbx_strand_id
1 'polypeptide(L)'
;MNMRIAARLLFALIPVWFLCGEPALANTPRPTVSVFDVRQEKVVAVWPLTEALQARVLSALEASPVTYANTAVDPKDGWVLHIPFAAPVRPRHAFYARPVQEAYLFLAPGQQPYALLFLTAKRHTFVVAELAFDPAPFVRMIEQSKREPASSDRHSGTG
;
A
#
# COMPACT_ATOMS: atom_id res chain seq x y z
N MET A 1 -7.95 49.66 70.30
CA MET A 1 -9.07 50.36 69.65
C MET A 1 -8.64 50.72 68.23
N ASN A 2 -9.38 50.21 67.23
CA ASN A 2 -9.40 50.54 65.79
C ASN A 2 -8.18 50.05 64.98
N MET A 3 -8.19 48.85 64.40
CA MET A 3 -9.00 48.34 63.27
C MET A 3 -8.80 49.14 61.99
N ARG A 4 -8.09 48.53 61.01
CA ARG A 4 -8.35 48.71 59.57
C ARG A 4 -7.69 47.60 58.73
N ILE A 5 -8.51 46.59 58.48
CA ILE A 5 -8.38 45.60 57.43
C ILE A 5 -8.67 46.29 56.10
N ALA A 6 -7.80 46.10 55.11
CA ALA A 6 -8.10 46.34 53.70
C ALA A 6 -7.37 45.23 52.91
N ALA A 7 -8.02 44.11 52.57
CA ALA A 7 -8.99 43.93 51.50
C ALA A 7 -8.45 44.33 50.12
N ARG A 8 -7.91 43.36 49.37
CA ARG A 8 -8.58 42.82 48.17
C ARG A 8 -7.74 41.75 47.48
N LEU A 9 -8.29 40.54 47.52
CA LEU A 9 -8.05 39.47 46.55
C LEU A 9 -8.25 39.98 45.13
N LEU A 10 -7.28 39.73 44.25
CA LEU A 10 -7.57 39.21 42.92
C LEU A 10 -6.30 38.50 42.40
N PHE A 11 -6.12 37.25 42.83
CA PHE A 11 -5.21 36.32 42.16
C PHE A 11 -5.86 36.00 40.82
N ALA A 12 -5.56 36.79 39.79
CA ALA A 12 -5.95 36.49 38.43
C ALA A 12 -5.17 35.26 37.98
N LEU A 13 -5.81 34.09 38.16
CA LEU A 13 -5.60 32.87 37.39
C LEU A 13 -5.41 33.25 35.92
N ILE A 14 -4.17 33.20 35.43
CA ILE A 14 -3.90 33.06 34.00
C ILE A 14 -3.62 31.57 33.82
N PRO A 15 -4.64 30.72 33.56
CA PRO A 15 -4.35 29.43 32.98
C PRO A 15 -3.78 29.72 31.60
N VAL A 16 -2.46 29.57 31.57
CA VAL A 16 -1.60 29.37 30.41
C VAL A 16 -2.43 28.80 29.28
N TRP A 17 -2.63 29.68 28.28
CA TRP A 17 -2.85 29.39 26.88
C TRP A 17 -3.00 27.90 26.66
N PHE A 18 -4.27 27.48 26.59
CA PHE A 18 -4.65 26.20 26.05
C PHE A 18 -3.89 26.07 24.73
N LEU A 19 -2.80 25.32 24.82
CA LEU A 19 -1.99 24.89 23.70
C LEU A 19 -2.96 24.02 22.90
N CYS A 20 -3.68 24.65 21.98
CA CYS A 20 -4.42 23.95 20.95
C CYS A 20 -3.33 23.38 20.04
N GLY A 21 -2.69 22.31 20.52
CA GLY A 21 -1.91 21.44 19.67
C GLY A 21 -2.91 20.92 18.66
N GLU A 22 -2.88 21.46 17.44
CA GLU A 22 -3.39 20.74 16.29
C GLU A 22 -2.80 19.33 16.41
N PRO A 23 -3.62 18.27 16.47
CA PRO A 23 -3.07 16.95 16.29
C PRO A 23 -2.43 17.00 14.91
N ALA A 24 -1.10 17.06 14.87
CA ALA A 24 -0.34 16.84 13.67
C ALA A 24 -0.84 15.49 13.16
N LEU A 25 -1.76 15.52 12.20
CA LEU A 25 -2.21 14.36 11.47
C LEU A 25 -0.93 13.73 10.97
N ALA A 26 -0.49 12.69 11.66
CA ALA A 26 0.70 11.93 11.33
C ALA A 26 0.50 11.53 9.87
N ASN A 27 1.17 12.24 8.98
CA ASN A 27 1.08 12.10 7.54
C ASN A 27 1.87 10.83 7.20
N THR A 28 1.33 9.70 7.65
CA THR A 28 1.94 8.39 7.49
C THR A 28 1.83 8.11 5.99
N PRO A 29 2.96 7.95 5.27
CA PRO A 29 2.92 7.73 3.84
C PRO A 29 1.98 6.57 3.54
N ARG A 30 0.93 6.81 2.74
CA ARG A 30 0.03 5.72 2.33
C ARG A 30 0.85 4.71 1.52
N PRO A 31 0.72 3.40 1.77
CA PRO A 31 1.40 2.41 0.97
C PRO A 31 0.98 2.53 -0.51
N THR A 32 1.94 2.29 -1.39
CA THR A 32 1.74 2.39 -2.84
C THR A 32 2.13 1.09 -3.52
N VAL A 33 1.35 0.70 -4.51
CA VAL A 33 1.66 -0.41 -5.41
C VAL A 33 2.52 0.11 -6.55
N SER A 34 3.69 -0.49 -6.74
CA SER A 34 4.57 -0.18 -7.88
C SER A 34 4.36 -1.21 -8.97
N VAL A 35 4.20 -0.76 -10.21
CA VAL A 35 4.06 -1.61 -11.40
C VAL A 35 5.35 -1.56 -12.18
N PHE A 36 6.08 -2.66 -12.18
CA PHE A 36 7.30 -2.82 -12.97
C PHE A 36 6.97 -3.53 -14.28
N ASP A 37 7.42 -2.96 -15.40
CA ASP A 37 7.32 -3.59 -16.71
C ASP A 37 8.62 -4.35 -16.99
N VAL A 38 8.53 -5.67 -17.11
CA VAL A 38 9.70 -6.56 -17.18
C VAL A 38 10.55 -6.27 -18.41
N ARG A 39 9.91 -5.94 -19.55
CA ARG A 39 10.63 -5.69 -20.81
C ARG A 39 11.30 -4.31 -20.83
N GLN A 40 10.69 -3.32 -20.16
CA GLN A 40 11.24 -1.97 -20.09
C GLN A 40 12.20 -1.77 -18.91
N GLU A 41 12.33 -2.78 -18.05
CA GLU A 41 13.18 -2.77 -16.85
C GLU A 41 12.96 -1.55 -15.94
N LYS A 42 11.72 -1.07 -15.84
CA LYS A 42 11.39 0.12 -15.04
C LYS A 42 9.99 0.08 -14.44
N VAL A 43 9.80 0.90 -13.41
CA VAL A 43 8.47 1.20 -12.88
C VAL A 43 7.73 2.07 -13.91
N VAL A 44 6.57 1.59 -14.36
CA VAL A 44 5.72 2.27 -15.35
C VAL A 44 4.48 2.89 -14.74
N ALA A 45 4.10 2.51 -13.52
CA ALA A 45 3.02 3.13 -12.78
C ALA A 45 3.22 2.96 -11.26
N VAL A 46 2.66 3.90 -10.50
CA VAL A 46 2.56 3.85 -9.05
C VAL A 46 1.12 4.16 -8.68
N TRP A 47 0.48 3.28 -7.92
CA TRP A 47 -0.91 3.43 -7.49
C TRP A 47 -1.01 3.50 -5.98
N PRO A 48 -1.96 4.26 -5.41
CA PRO A 48 -2.28 4.13 -4.00
C PRO A 48 -2.81 2.72 -3.72
N LEU A 49 -2.31 2.06 -2.66
CA LEU A 49 -2.90 0.81 -2.18
C LEU A 49 -4.21 1.14 -1.44
N THR A 50 -5.29 1.26 -2.20
CA THR A 50 -6.65 1.47 -1.67
C THR A 50 -7.18 0.19 -1.03
N GLU A 51 -8.18 0.31 -0.16
CA GLU A 51 -8.86 -0.85 0.43
C GLU A 51 -9.44 -1.79 -0.65
N ALA A 52 -10.00 -1.22 -1.71
CA ALA A 52 -10.53 -1.99 -2.83
C ALA A 52 -9.43 -2.77 -3.57
N LEU A 53 -8.26 -2.15 -3.80
CA LEU A 53 -7.13 -2.83 -4.43
C LEU A 53 -6.55 -3.92 -3.51
N GLN A 54 -6.40 -3.63 -2.22
CA GLN A 54 -5.97 -4.61 -1.23
C GLN A 54 -6.93 -5.81 -1.16
N ALA A 55 -8.25 -5.58 -1.14
CA ALA A 55 -9.25 -6.64 -1.14
C ALA A 55 -9.16 -7.53 -2.39
N ARG A 56 -8.91 -6.93 -3.57
CA ARG A 56 -8.70 -7.69 -4.82
C ARG A 56 -7.45 -8.56 -4.76
N VAL A 57 -6.35 -8.03 -4.22
CA VAL A 57 -5.11 -8.81 -4.02
C VAL A 57 -5.37 -9.96 -3.05
N LEU A 58 -6.00 -9.69 -1.92
CA LEU A 58 -6.33 -10.72 -0.92
C LEU A 58 -7.21 -11.82 -1.52
N SER A 59 -8.25 -11.45 -2.27
CA SER A 59 -9.10 -12.42 -2.95
C SER A 59 -8.31 -13.27 -3.95
N ALA A 60 -7.36 -12.69 -4.68
CA ALA A 60 -6.49 -13.45 -5.59
C ALA A 60 -5.58 -14.43 -4.83
N LEU A 61 -5.05 -14.04 -3.66
CA LEU A 61 -4.26 -14.93 -2.79
C LEU A 61 -5.10 -16.05 -2.19
N GLU A 62 -6.32 -15.74 -1.75
CA GLU A 62 -7.25 -16.71 -1.15
C GLU A 62 -7.75 -17.74 -2.18
N ALA A 63 -7.79 -17.37 -3.46
CA ALA A 63 -8.12 -18.27 -4.56
C ALA A 63 -7.00 -19.27 -4.90
N SER A 64 -5.83 -19.19 -4.26
CA SER A 64 -4.67 -20.04 -4.52
C SER A 64 -4.51 -21.16 -3.48
N PRO A 65 -4.74 -22.44 -3.85
CA PRO A 65 -4.54 -23.57 -2.95
C PRO A 65 -3.22 -24.32 -3.17
N VAL A 66 -2.31 -23.87 -4.05
CA VAL A 66 -1.13 -24.66 -4.46
C VAL A 66 0.17 -23.87 -4.43
N THR A 67 1.21 -24.48 -3.84
CA THR A 67 2.59 -24.02 -3.96
C THR A 67 3.01 -24.04 -5.43
N TYR A 68 3.54 -22.94 -5.92
CA TYR A 68 4.14 -22.90 -7.26
C TYR A 68 5.27 -23.91 -7.35
N ALA A 69 5.15 -24.84 -8.30
CA ALA A 69 6.06 -25.97 -8.41
C ALA A 69 7.48 -25.57 -8.84
N ASN A 70 7.63 -24.38 -9.43
CA ASN A 70 8.91 -23.87 -9.90
C ASN A 70 9.54 -22.93 -8.87
N THR A 71 10.73 -23.28 -8.37
CA THR A 71 11.44 -22.47 -7.38
C THR A 71 12.10 -21.22 -7.99
N ALA A 72 12.22 -21.14 -9.32
CA ALA A 72 12.81 -20.00 -10.00
C ALA A 72 11.73 -19.00 -10.41
N VAL A 73 11.72 -17.84 -9.76
CA VAL A 73 10.91 -16.68 -10.12
C VAL A 73 11.75 -15.76 -11.00
N ASP A 74 11.65 -15.95 -12.31
CA ASP A 74 12.41 -15.20 -13.33
C ASP A 74 11.50 -14.89 -14.54
N PRO A 75 10.58 -13.91 -14.41
CA PRO A 75 9.68 -13.54 -15.49
C PRO A 75 10.48 -12.96 -16.66
N LYS A 76 10.15 -13.37 -17.90
CA LYS A 76 10.77 -12.83 -19.12
C LYS A 76 9.98 -11.70 -19.77
N ASP A 77 8.71 -11.55 -19.41
CA ASP A 77 7.84 -10.48 -19.85
C ASP A 77 6.67 -10.23 -18.90
N GLY A 78 5.80 -9.29 -19.28
CA GLY A 78 4.64 -8.89 -18.49
C GLY A 78 4.97 -7.83 -17.44
N TRP A 79 4.22 -7.88 -16.34
CA TRP A 79 4.32 -6.91 -15.25
C TRP A 79 4.51 -7.59 -13.91
N VAL A 80 5.26 -6.91 -13.04
CA VAL A 80 5.41 -7.27 -11.63
C VAL A 80 4.80 -6.17 -10.79
N LEU A 81 3.79 -6.50 -9.99
CA LEU A 81 3.17 -5.58 -9.05
C LEU A 81 3.79 -5.81 -7.68
N HIS A 82 4.53 -4.83 -7.18
CA HIS A 82 5.02 -4.83 -5.80
C HIS A 82 3.99 -4.17 -4.89
N ILE A 83 3.50 -4.93 -3.90
CA ILE A 83 2.42 -4.55 -3.00
C ILE A 83 2.93 -4.62 -1.55
N PRO A 84 3.39 -3.48 -0.99
CA PRO A 84 3.78 -3.39 0.42
C PRO A 84 2.52 -3.14 1.27
N PHE A 85 2.08 -4.12 2.05
CA PHE A 85 0.91 -3.92 2.92
C PHE A 85 1.27 -3.00 4.10
N ALA A 86 0.40 -2.04 4.43
CA ALA A 86 0.61 -1.10 5.54
C ALA A 86 0.81 -1.82 6.88
N ALA A 87 0.08 -2.92 7.06
CA ALA A 87 0.23 -3.85 8.16
C ALA A 87 0.14 -5.27 7.60
N PRO A 88 0.78 -6.27 8.24
CA PRO A 88 0.71 -7.64 7.77
C PRO A 88 -0.73 -8.14 7.66
N VAL A 89 -1.07 -8.69 6.49
CA VAL A 89 -2.41 -9.18 6.18
C VAL A 89 -2.44 -10.70 6.23
N ARG A 90 -3.56 -11.28 6.65
CA ARG A 90 -3.73 -12.73 6.69
C ARG A 90 -4.80 -13.16 5.69
N PRO A 91 -4.43 -13.73 4.53
CA PRO A 91 -5.39 -14.34 3.63
C PRO A 91 -6.12 -15.48 4.37
N ARG A 92 -7.43 -15.62 4.12
CA ARG A 92 -8.31 -16.63 4.74
C ARG A 92 -8.14 -18.02 4.12
N HIS A 93 -6.90 -18.53 4.11
CA HIS A 93 -6.60 -19.87 3.59
C HIS A 93 -5.50 -20.55 4.42
N ALA A 94 -5.68 -21.83 4.73
CA ALA A 94 -4.79 -22.59 5.63
C ALA A 94 -3.35 -22.74 5.10
N PHE A 95 -3.17 -22.61 3.78
CA PHE A 95 -1.86 -22.55 3.13
C PHE A 95 -0.95 -21.46 3.72
N TYR A 96 -1.54 -20.32 4.11
CA TYR A 96 -0.79 -19.18 4.64
C TYR A 96 -0.65 -19.28 6.17
N ALA A 97 0.37 -20.02 6.61
CA ALA A 97 0.66 -20.23 8.04
C ALA A 97 0.94 -18.92 8.81
N ARG A 98 1.39 -17.87 8.11
CA ARG A 98 1.78 -16.57 8.69
C ARG A 98 1.14 -15.42 7.91
N PRO A 99 0.94 -14.25 8.55
CA PRO A 99 0.59 -13.03 7.85
C PRO A 99 1.62 -12.66 6.78
N VAL A 100 1.14 -12.21 5.63
CA VAL A 100 1.90 -11.68 4.49
C VAL A 100 2.19 -10.21 4.75
N GLN A 101 3.46 -9.82 4.62
CA GLN A 101 3.91 -8.44 4.79
C GLN A 101 3.99 -7.69 3.46
N GLU A 102 4.41 -8.39 2.41
CA GLU A 102 4.54 -7.84 1.06
C GLU A 102 4.31 -8.96 0.03
N ALA A 103 3.82 -8.57 -1.13
CA ALA A 103 3.54 -9.47 -2.24
C ALA A 103 4.09 -8.90 -3.55
N TYR A 104 4.66 -9.79 -4.36
CA TYR A 104 5.02 -9.52 -5.75
C TYR A 104 4.12 -10.38 -6.63
N LEU A 105 3.22 -9.73 -7.38
CA LEU A 105 2.31 -10.41 -8.30
C LEU A 105 2.89 -10.38 -9.71
N PHE A 106 3.08 -11.54 -10.32
CA PHE A 106 3.65 -11.72 -11.64
C PHE A 106 2.52 -11.95 -12.65
N LEU A 107 2.41 -11.05 -13.61
CA LEU A 107 1.36 -11.02 -14.63
C LEU A 107 1.98 -11.08 -16.03
N ALA A 108 2.30 -12.28 -16.50
CA ALA A 108 2.81 -12.51 -17.84
C ALA A 108 1.67 -12.90 -18.81
N PRO A 109 1.60 -12.32 -20.02
CA PRO A 109 0.58 -12.66 -21.01
C PRO A 109 0.59 -14.16 -21.36
N GLY A 110 -0.57 -14.81 -21.31
CA GLY A 110 -0.71 -16.23 -21.65
C GLY A 110 -0.10 -17.20 -20.63
N GLN A 111 0.37 -16.71 -19.47
CA GLN A 111 0.85 -17.54 -18.36
C GLN A 111 -0.09 -17.45 -17.17
N GLN A 112 -0.11 -18.50 -16.35
CA GLN A 112 -0.81 -18.50 -15.08
C GLN A 112 -0.16 -17.44 -14.16
N PRO A 113 -0.94 -16.50 -13.59
CA PRO A 113 -0.42 -15.57 -12.61
C PRO A 113 0.10 -16.30 -11.37
N TYR A 114 1.18 -15.80 -10.79
CA TYR A 114 1.71 -16.32 -9.53
C TYR A 114 2.17 -15.16 -8.65
N ALA A 115 2.35 -15.42 -7.35
CA ALA A 115 2.87 -14.44 -6.41
C ALA A 115 4.04 -14.96 -5.61
N LEU A 116 5.06 -14.13 -5.41
CA LEU A 116 6.07 -14.29 -4.37
C LEU A 116 5.61 -13.49 -3.15
N LEU A 117 5.46 -14.18 -2.02
CA LEU A 117 4.92 -13.63 -0.79
C LEU A 117 5.99 -13.66 0.28
N PHE A 118 6.24 -12.52 0.92
CA PHE A 118 7.09 -12.49 2.10
C PHE A 118 6.23 -12.50 3.35
N LEU A 119 6.49 -13.47 4.21
CA LEU A 119 5.74 -13.71 5.43
C LEU A 119 6.42 -13.05 6.62
N THR A 120 5.60 -12.66 7.60
CA THR A 120 6.08 -12.19 8.90
C THR A 120 6.86 -13.29 9.63
N ALA A 121 8.18 -13.20 9.64
CA ALA A 121 9.07 -14.14 10.32
C ALA A 121 10.43 -13.49 10.69
N LYS A 122 11.15 -14.08 11.65
CA LYS A 122 12.51 -13.65 12.05
C LYS A 122 13.57 -13.95 10.98
N ARG A 123 13.27 -14.85 10.05
CA ARG A 123 14.07 -15.16 8.85
C ARG A 123 13.16 -14.94 7.65
N HIS A 124 13.68 -14.45 6.53
CA HIS A 124 12.91 -14.19 5.30
C HIS A 124 12.26 -15.50 4.79
N THR A 125 11.07 -15.81 5.28
CA THR A 125 10.26 -16.93 4.78
C THR A 125 9.42 -16.38 3.64
N PHE A 126 9.63 -16.95 2.46
CA PHE A 126 8.83 -16.64 1.30
C PHE A 126 8.07 -17.87 0.83
N VAL A 127 6.93 -17.63 0.20
CA VAL A 127 6.11 -18.66 -0.47
C VAL A 127 5.83 -18.18 -1.87
N VAL A 128 5.91 -19.09 -2.84
CA VAL A 128 5.43 -18.82 -4.20
C VAL A 128 4.11 -19.55 -4.41
N ALA A 129 3.08 -18.83 -4.83
CA ALA A 129 1.70 -19.32 -4.93
C ALA A 129 1.15 -19.12 -6.34
N GLU A 130 0.53 -20.14 -6.92
CA GLU A 130 -0.17 -20.04 -8.20
C GLU A 130 -1.54 -19.42 -8.01
N LEU A 131 -1.81 -18.28 -8.62
CA LEU A 131 -3.05 -17.56 -8.36
C LEU A 131 -4.12 -17.95 -9.37
N ALA A 132 -5.20 -18.59 -8.91
CA ALA A 132 -6.32 -18.99 -9.75
C ALA A 132 -7.34 -17.83 -9.93
N PHE A 133 -6.91 -16.74 -10.57
CA PHE A 133 -7.79 -15.62 -10.91
C PHE A 133 -7.53 -15.14 -12.35
N ASP A 134 -8.52 -14.44 -12.93
CA ASP A 134 -8.36 -13.76 -14.21
C ASP A 134 -7.47 -12.51 -14.04
N PRO A 135 -6.28 -12.43 -14.68
CA PRO A 135 -5.41 -11.27 -14.58
C PRO A 135 -5.93 -10.04 -15.35
N ALA A 136 -6.90 -10.20 -16.26
CA ALA A 136 -7.36 -9.13 -17.14
C ALA A 136 -7.78 -7.84 -16.42
N PRO A 137 -8.43 -7.86 -15.25
CA PRO A 137 -8.75 -6.64 -14.51
C PRO A 137 -7.54 -5.85 -14.02
N PHE A 138 -6.40 -6.51 -13.75
CA PHE A 138 -5.16 -5.80 -13.40
C PHE A 138 -4.46 -5.29 -14.66
N VAL A 139 -4.38 -6.12 -15.70
CA VAL A 139 -3.81 -5.72 -17.00
C VAL A 139 -4.52 -4.49 -17.57
N ARG A 140 -5.86 -4.44 -17.53
CA ARG A 140 -6.63 -3.27 -17.96
C ARG A 140 -6.27 -1.99 -17.19
N MET A 141 -6.05 -2.10 -15.88
CA MET A 141 -5.67 -0.97 -15.04
C MET A 141 -4.27 -0.45 -15.40
N ILE A 142 -3.34 -1.34 -15.72
CA ILE A 142 -1.99 -0.99 -16.21
C ILE A 142 -2.10 -0.26 -17.55
N GLU A 143 -2.83 -0.84 -18.51
CA GLU A 143 -2.98 -0.27 -19.85
C GLU A 143 -3.71 1.08 -19.83
N GLN A 144 -4.67 1.27 -18.92
CA GLN A 144 -5.33 2.57 -18.71
C GLN A 144 -4.35 3.62 -18.17
N SER A 145 -3.51 3.26 -17.19
CA SER A 145 -2.53 4.19 -16.62
C SER A 145 -1.46 4.64 -17.64
N LYS A 146 -1.17 3.81 -18.67
CA LYS A 146 -0.29 4.19 -19.78
C LYS A 146 -0.93 5.19 -20.76
N ARG A 147 -2.27 5.23 -20.82
CA ARG A 147 -3.03 6.05 -21.78
C ARG A 147 -3.41 7.43 -21.27
N GLU A 148 -3.28 7.68 -19.97
CA GLU A 148 -3.55 8.99 -19.39
C GLU A 148 -2.25 9.82 -19.48
N PRO A 149 -2.14 10.76 -20.45
CA PRO A 149 -0.99 11.66 -20.45
C PRO A 149 -1.04 12.46 -19.15
N ALA A 150 0.10 12.62 -18.49
CA ALA A 150 0.24 13.50 -17.33
C ALA A 150 -0.37 14.87 -17.67
N SER A 151 -1.58 15.16 -17.15
CA SER A 151 -2.25 16.44 -17.40
C SER A 151 -1.57 17.51 -16.55
N SER A 152 -0.39 17.94 -16.95
CA SER A 152 0.27 19.11 -16.38
C SER A 152 1.17 19.70 -17.44
N ASP A 153 0.55 20.49 -18.32
CA ASP A 153 1.15 21.65 -18.96
C ASP A 153 0.02 22.44 -19.66
N ARG A 154 -0.84 23.06 -18.85
CA ARG A 154 -1.52 24.29 -19.25
C ARG A 154 -0.92 25.41 -18.43
N HIS A 155 0.24 25.88 -18.85
CA HIS A 155 0.71 27.21 -18.46
C HIS A 155 0.16 28.23 -19.46
N SER A 156 -0.72 29.06 -18.91
CA SER A 156 -1.07 30.43 -19.27
C SER A 156 -0.21 31.06 -20.37
N GLY A 157 -0.81 31.30 -21.52
CA GLY A 157 -0.33 32.24 -22.53
C GLY A 157 -1.42 33.25 -22.83
N THR A 158 -1.61 34.23 -21.95
CA THR A 158 -2.29 35.48 -22.29
C THR A 158 -1.32 36.32 -23.11
N GLY A 159 -1.68 36.58 -24.37
CA GLY A 159 -1.10 37.59 -25.24
C GLY A 159 -2.23 38.39 -25.87
#